data_AF-A0AAV0DEB1-F1
#
_entry.id   AF-A0AAV0DEB1-F1
#
_cell.length_a   1.000
_cell.length_b   1.000
_cell.length_c   1.000
_cell.angle_alpha   90.00
_cell.angle_beta   90.00
_cell.angle_gamma   90.00
#
_symmetry.space_group_name_H-M   'P 1'
#
loop_
_entity.id
_entity.type
_entity.pdbx_description
1 polymer ?
#
loop_
_entity_poly.entity_id
_entity_poly.type
_entity_poly.pdbx_seq_one_letter_code
_entity_poly.pdbx_strand_id
1 'polypeptide(L)'
;MKSLYKARLVAQGFSQMPGIDYDETYSLVVDATTLRFLIGMSVFERLQMRLMDVVTAYLYGSLDTDVYMRIPRGFKILDAYRSKSRDLFSIKLQKSLYGLKQSGRMWYNRLREYLIKEGYKNDPISPCV
;
A
#
# COMPACT_ATOMS: atom_id res chain seq x y z
N MET A 1 -24.24 -11.33 0.82
CA MET A 1 -24.42 -11.49 -0.65
C MET A 1 -23.03 -11.45 -1.30
N LYS A 2 -22.46 -12.59 -1.73
CA LYS A 2 -21.15 -12.60 -2.44
C LYS A 2 -21.41 -12.16 -3.88
N SER A 3 -20.90 -10.99 -4.31
CA SER A 3 -20.95 -10.63 -5.73
C SER A 3 -20.02 -11.57 -6.51
N LEU A 4 -20.52 -12.12 -7.62
CA LEU A 4 -19.75 -12.98 -8.53
C LEU A 4 -18.66 -12.19 -9.29
N TYR A 5 -18.82 -10.87 -9.38
CA TYR A 5 -17.88 -9.97 -10.04
C TYR A 5 -17.26 -9.02 -9.02
N LYS A 6 -15.93 -8.96 -9.01
CA LYS A 6 -15.14 -7.98 -8.24
C LYS A 6 -14.34 -7.14 -9.22
N ALA A 7 -14.48 -5.83 -9.13
CA ALA A 7 -13.61 -4.87 -9.81
C ALA A 7 -12.73 -4.18 -8.79
N ARG A 8 -11.49 -3.83 -9.18
CA ARG A 8 -10.59 -2.99 -8.40
C ARG A 8 -10.09 -1.86 -9.28
N LEU A 9 -10.01 -0.67 -8.70
CA LEU A 9 -9.28 0.42 -9.32
C LEU A 9 -7.78 0.20 -9.06
N VAL A 10 -7.00 0.17 -10.13
CA VAL A 10 -5.55 -0.07 -10.09
C VAL A 10 -4.87 1.05 -10.86
N ALA A 11 -3.88 1.67 -10.24
CA ALA A 11 -3.03 2.67 -10.88
C ALA A 11 -2.13 2.01 -11.92
N GLN A 12 -1.82 2.75 -12.99
CA GLN A 12 -0.88 2.33 -14.00
C GLN A 12 0.55 2.67 -13.56
N GLY A 13 1.09 2.02 -12.53
CA GLY A 13 2.42 2.39 -12.00
C GLY A 13 3.58 2.27 -13.00
N PHE A 14 3.39 1.58 -14.14
CA PHE A 14 4.36 1.60 -15.23
C PHE A 14 4.51 2.99 -15.88
N SER A 15 3.53 3.88 -15.73
CA SER A 15 3.60 5.27 -16.22
C SER A 15 4.17 6.24 -15.19
N GLN A 16 4.53 5.78 -13.99
CA GLN A 16 5.15 6.64 -12.97
C GLN A 16 6.62 6.88 -13.28
N MET A 17 7.08 8.10 -13.01
CA MET A 17 8.45 8.54 -13.21
C MET A 17 9.21 8.65 -11.87
N PRO A 18 10.39 8.01 -11.74
CA PRO A 18 11.26 8.22 -10.57
C PRO A 18 11.64 9.70 -10.42
N GLY A 19 11.67 10.19 -9.18
CA GLY A 19 11.98 11.59 -8.85
C GLY A 19 10.85 12.59 -9.14
N ILE A 20 9.70 12.12 -9.67
CA ILE A 20 8.49 12.93 -9.87
C ILE A 20 7.33 12.32 -9.11
N ASP A 21 7.01 11.05 -9.36
CA ASP A 21 5.85 10.37 -8.76
C ASP A 21 6.23 9.50 -7.55
N TYR A 22 7.52 9.22 -7.39
CA TYR A 22 8.09 8.49 -6.26
C TYR A 22 9.62 8.64 -6.21
N ASP A 23 10.18 8.59 -5.01
CA ASP A 23 11.64 8.52 -4.80
C ASP A 23 12.09 7.09 -4.46
N GLU A 24 11.43 6.46 -3.49
CA GLU A 24 11.76 5.11 -3.03
C GLU A 24 10.59 4.14 -3.18
N THR A 25 10.87 2.95 -3.71
CA THR A 25 9.88 1.87 -3.87
C THR A 25 10.12 0.70 -2.93
N TYR A 26 11.33 0.64 -2.35
CA TYR A 26 11.74 -0.48 -1.52
C TYR A 26 10.86 -0.58 -0.26
N SER A 27 10.30 -1.76 -0.07
CA SER A 27 9.55 -2.16 1.12
C SER A 27 10.28 -3.34 1.73
N LEU A 28 10.50 -3.28 3.03
CA LEU A 28 11.05 -4.39 3.78
C LEU A 28 10.04 -5.55 3.80
N VAL A 29 10.52 -6.75 3.52
CA VAL A 29 9.75 -8.00 3.56
C VAL A 29 10.56 -9.02 4.34
N VAL A 30 9.89 -9.80 5.19
CA VAL A 30 10.56 -10.83 5.98
C VAL A 30 11.16 -11.88 5.06
N ASP A 31 12.44 -12.18 5.27
CA ASP A 31 13.09 -13.26 4.57
C ASP A 31 12.68 -14.62 5.16
N ALA A 32 12.92 -15.70 4.40
CA ALA A 32 12.53 -17.04 4.79
C ALA A 32 13.30 -17.59 6.00
N THR A 33 14.55 -17.16 6.20
CA THR A 33 15.40 -17.57 7.32
C THR A 33 14.87 -16.97 8.63
N THR A 34 14.62 -15.66 8.64
CA THR A 34 14.02 -14.93 9.75
C THR A 34 12.65 -15.52 10.10
N LEU A 35 11.80 -15.77 9.10
CA LEU A 35 10.48 -16.38 9.34
C LEU A 35 10.59 -17.77 9.99
N ARG A 36 11.48 -18.64 9.47
CA ARG A 36 11.69 -19.98 10.05
C ARG A 36 12.24 -19.91 11.47
N PHE A 37 13.14 -18.98 11.75
CA PHE A 37 13.67 -18.75 13.08
C PHE A 37 12.56 -18.34 14.06
N LEU A 38 11.72 -17.37 13.70
CA LEU A 38 10.58 -16.93 14.53
C LEU A 38 9.58 -18.06 14.80
N ILE A 39 9.32 -18.91 13.80
CA ILE A 39 8.47 -20.10 13.97
C ILE A 39 9.13 -21.08 14.95
N GLY A 40 10.41 -21.37 14.78
CA GLY A 40 11.16 -22.28 15.66
C GLY A 40 11.19 -21.80 17.11
N MET A 41 11.46 -20.51 17.32
CA MET A 41 11.41 -19.86 18.64
C MET A 41 10.01 -19.96 19.24
N SER A 42 8.96 -19.71 18.46
CA SER A 42 7.58 -19.81 18.95
C SER A 42 7.24 -21.21 19.43
N VAL A 43 7.70 -22.25 18.73
CA VAL A 43 7.51 -23.66 19.16
C VAL A 43 8.31 -23.96 20.43
N PHE A 44 9.58 -23.52 20.49
CA PHE A 44 10.45 -23.73 21.64
C PHE A 44 9.90 -23.08 22.92
N GLU A 45 9.43 -21.84 22.82
CA GLU A 45 8.86 -21.04 23.91
C GLU A 45 7.36 -21.33 24.16
N ARG A 46 6.76 -22.29 23.41
CA ARG A 46 5.34 -22.65 23.49
C ARG A 46 4.39 -21.46 23.29
N LEU A 47 4.76 -20.52 22.42
CA LEU A 47 3.98 -19.35 22.06
C LEU A 47 2.89 -19.69 21.02
N GLN A 48 1.82 -18.89 21.01
CA GLN A 48 0.78 -18.97 19.99
C GLN A 48 1.07 -17.99 18.85
N MET A 49 1.12 -18.51 17.62
CA MET A 49 1.22 -17.70 16.42
C MET A 49 -0.15 -17.46 15.78
N ARG A 50 -0.37 -16.26 15.25
CA ARG A 50 -1.58 -15.89 14.50
C ARG A 50 -1.20 -15.26 13.17
N LEU A 51 -1.88 -15.67 12.11
CA LEU A 51 -1.75 -15.07 10.78
C LEU A 51 -2.92 -14.11 10.54
N MET A 52 -2.62 -12.91 10.04
CA MET A 52 -3.62 -11.91 9.68
C MET A 52 -3.41 -11.49 8.22
N ASP A 53 -4.45 -11.62 7.40
CA ASP A 53 -4.50 -11.05 6.06
C ASP A 53 -5.22 -9.69 6.11
N VAL A 54 -4.49 -8.61 5.85
CA VAL A 54 -5.03 -7.25 5.91
C VAL A 54 -5.70 -6.90 4.59
N VAL A 55 -7.04 -6.92 4.60
CA VAL A 55 -7.84 -6.51 3.46
C VAL A 55 -7.55 -5.05 3.13
N THR A 56 -7.28 -4.76 1.85
CA THR A 56 -7.00 -3.40 1.35
C THR A 56 -5.77 -2.71 1.97
N ALA A 57 -4.76 -3.47 2.42
CA ALA A 57 -3.54 -2.96 3.06
C ALA A 57 -2.96 -1.68 2.42
N TYR A 58 -2.81 -1.65 1.10
CA TYR A 58 -2.22 -0.50 0.39
C TYR A 58 -3.03 0.79 0.52
N LEU A 59 -4.35 0.71 0.73
CA LEU A 59 -5.21 1.90 0.87
C LEU A 59 -5.03 2.62 2.21
N TYR A 60 -4.38 1.98 3.19
CA TYR A 60 -4.08 2.60 4.48
C TYR A 60 -2.79 3.44 4.43
N GLY A 61 -1.92 3.20 3.47
CA GLY A 61 -0.69 3.96 3.27
C GLY A 61 -0.97 5.39 2.82
N SER A 62 -0.43 6.37 3.53
CA SER A 62 -0.39 7.76 3.04
C SER A 62 0.66 7.88 1.94
N LEU A 63 0.40 8.71 0.94
CA LEU A 63 1.41 9.02 -0.08
C LEU A 63 2.40 10.04 0.46
N ASP A 64 3.66 9.86 0.11
CA ASP A 64 4.78 10.76 0.38
C ASP A 64 4.90 11.88 -0.67
N THR A 65 4.38 11.65 -1.87
CA THR A 65 4.39 12.59 -3.00
C THR A 65 2.99 12.74 -3.60
N ASP A 66 2.72 13.91 -4.19
CA ASP A 66 1.48 14.18 -4.91
C ASP A 66 1.40 13.33 -6.19
N VAL A 67 0.51 12.34 -6.21
CA VAL A 67 0.27 11.50 -7.39
C VAL A 67 -1.09 11.81 -8.00
N TYR A 68 -1.11 12.00 -9.31
CA TYR A 68 -2.32 12.25 -10.09
C TYR A 68 -2.59 11.09 -11.03
N MET A 69 -3.86 10.75 -11.22
CA MET A 69 -4.29 9.74 -12.19
C MET A 69 -5.33 10.31 -13.15
N ARG A 70 -5.35 9.76 -14.37
CA ARG A 70 -6.46 10.01 -15.31
C ARG A 70 -7.77 9.56 -14.68
N ILE A 71 -8.85 10.30 -14.91
CA ILE A 71 -10.15 9.93 -14.38
C ILE A 71 -10.59 8.57 -15.00
N PRO A 72 -10.81 7.51 -14.19
CA PRO A 72 -11.10 6.17 -14.71
C PRO A 72 -12.47 6.10 -15.40
N ARG A 73 -12.54 5.37 -16.52
CA ARG A 73 -13.76 5.24 -17.34
C ARG A 73 -14.97 4.85 -16.47
N GLY A 74 -16.12 5.47 -16.73
CA GLY A 74 -17.35 5.28 -15.95
C GLY A 74 -17.51 6.23 -14.75
N PHE A 75 -16.45 6.95 -14.34
CA PHE A 75 -16.58 7.99 -13.32
C PHE A 75 -17.27 9.24 -13.89
N LYS A 76 -18.36 9.67 -13.26
CA LYS A 76 -19.13 10.86 -13.66
C LYS A 76 -18.36 12.13 -13.30
N ILE A 77 -18.15 13.01 -14.28
CA ILE A 77 -17.63 14.36 -14.04
C ILE A 77 -18.80 15.23 -13.55
N LEU A 78 -18.54 16.13 -12.60
CA LEU A 78 -19.54 17.07 -12.11
C LEU A 78 -20.14 17.87 -13.28
N ASP A 79 -21.44 18.15 -13.21
CA ASP A 79 -22.17 18.79 -14.31
C ASP A 79 -21.58 20.14 -14.71
N ALA A 80 -21.04 20.89 -13.74
CA ALA A 80 -20.32 22.15 -13.94
C ALA A 80 -19.11 22.06 -14.89
N TYR A 81 -18.57 20.86 -15.11
CA TYR A 81 -17.37 20.63 -15.94
C TYR A 81 -17.64 19.80 -17.19
N ARG A 82 -18.91 19.42 -17.47
CA ARG A 82 -19.26 18.55 -18.61
C ARG A 82 -18.96 19.15 -19.99
N SER A 83 -18.94 20.48 -20.10
CA SER A 83 -18.63 21.17 -21.35
C SER A 83 -17.14 21.11 -21.72
N LYS A 84 -16.27 20.70 -20.79
CA LYS A 84 -14.82 20.60 -20.99
C LYS A 84 -14.43 19.14 -21.28
N SER A 85 -13.37 18.96 -22.07
CA SER A 85 -12.83 17.62 -22.35
C SER A 85 -12.37 16.96 -21.04
N ARG A 86 -12.66 15.66 -20.89
CA ARG A 86 -12.28 14.85 -19.73
C ARG A 86 -10.76 14.82 -19.52
N ASP A 87 -9.98 14.89 -20.60
CA ASP A 87 -8.51 14.85 -20.53
C ASP A 87 -7.91 16.12 -19.90
N LEU A 88 -8.70 17.17 -19.68
CA LEU A 88 -8.29 18.36 -18.93
C LEU A 88 -8.32 18.17 -17.41
N PHE A 89 -8.79 17.02 -16.93
CA PHE A 89 -8.97 16.77 -15.51
C PHE A 89 -8.20 15.52 -15.08
N SER A 90 -7.69 15.60 -13.85
CA SER A 90 -7.01 14.51 -13.16
C SER A 90 -7.57 14.33 -11.76
N ILE A 91 -7.43 13.12 -11.21
CA ILE A 91 -7.74 12.83 -9.81
C ILE A 91 -6.44 12.84 -9.03
N LYS A 92 -6.37 13.66 -7.98
CA LYS A 92 -5.29 13.58 -6.98
C LYS A 92 -5.57 12.42 -6.03
N LEU A 93 -4.62 11.50 -5.89
CA LEU A 93 -4.71 10.41 -4.93
C LEU A 93 -4.43 10.93 -3.51
N GLN A 94 -5.30 10.60 -2.57
CA GLN A 94 -5.14 10.95 -1.14
C GLN A 94 -4.42 9.86 -0.33
N LYS A 95 -4.45 8.64 -0.86
CA LYS A 95 -3.88 7.43 -0.27
C LYS A 95 -3.22 6.62 -1.37
N SER A 96 -2.30 5.76 -0.95
CA SER A 96 -1.69 4.78 -1.83
C SER A 96 -2.77 3.87 -2.42
N LEU A 97 -2.58 3.49 -3.67
CA LEU A 97 -3.50 2.68 -4.44
C LEU A 97 -2.74 1.47 -5.00
N TYR A 98 -3.44 0.36 -5.22
CA TYR A 98 -2.87 -0.78 -5.93
C TYR A 98 -2.26 -0.36 -7.27
N GLY A 99 -1.11 -0.93 -7.60
CA GLY A 99 -0.43 -0.69 -8.87
C GLY A 99 0.49 0.51 -8.87
N LEU A 100 0.54 1.34 -7.81
CA LEU A 100 1.63 2.30 -7.66
C LEU A 100 2.95 1.59 -7.33
N LYS A 101 4.07 2.15 -7.76
CA LYS A 101 5.42 1.62 -7.55
C LYS A 101 5.79 1.55 -6.07
N GLN A 102 5.34 2.52 -5.28
CA GLN A 102 5.64 2.66 -3.86
C GLN A 102 4.59 2.05 -2.92
N SER A 103 3.54 1.38 -3.42
CA SER A 103 2.41 0.97 -2.57
C SER A 103 2.80 0.09 -1.39
N GLY A 104 3.72 -0.86 -1.60
CA GLY A 104 4.21 -1.75 -0.55
C GLY A 104 4.91 -0.97 0.55
N ARG A 105 5.76 -0.01 0.17
CA ARG A 105 6.48 0.86 1.10
C ARG A 105 5.52 1.71 1.92
N MET A 106 4.52 2.31 1.28
CA MET A 106 3.52 3.14 1.98
C MET A 106 2.74 2.34 3.02
N TRP A 107 2.47 1.06 2.72
CA TRP A 107 1.87 0.14 3.69
C TRP A 107 2.84 -0.22 4.83
N TYR A 108 4.09 -0.57 4.53
CA TYR A 108 5.11 -0.86 5.54
C TYR A 108 5.26 0.31 6.53
N ASN A 109 5.39 1.54 6.02
CA ASN A 109 5.52 2.74 6.85
C ASN A 109 4.31 2.91 7.77
N ARG A 110 3.10 2.76 7.23
CA ARG A 110 1.86 2.87 8.00
C ARG A 110 1.78 1.82 9.12
N LEU A 111 2.14 0.57 8.82
CA LEU A 111 2.15 -0.52 9.79
C LEU A 111 3.21 -0.28 10.86
N ARG A 112 4.42 0.10 10.46
CA ARG A 112 5.53 0.43 11.36
C ARG A 112 5.14 1.55 12.34
N GLU A 113 4.59 2.65 11.85
CA GLU A 113 4.12 3.76 12.69
C GLU A 113 3.10 3.30 13.72
N TYR A 114 2.15 2.46 13.29
CA TYR A 114 1.14 1.90 14.18
C TYR A 114 1.78 1.01 15.25
N LEU A 115 2.64 0.06 14.88
CA LEU A 115 3.29 -0.84 15.83
C LEU A 115 4.17 -0.10 16.83
N ILE A 116 4.94 0.90 16.39
CA ILE A 116 5.74 1.75 17.29
C ILE A 116 4.84 2.49 18.28
N LYS A 117 3.70 3.01 17.81
CA LYS A 117 2.72 3.66 18.69
C LYS A 117 2.16 2.70 19.75
N GLU A 118 1.97 1.43 19.40
CA GLU A 118 1.54 0.38 20.33
C GLU A 118 2.67 -0.15 21.24
N GLY A 119 3.89 0.39 21.14
CA GLY A 119 5.03 0.07 22.01
C GLY A 119 6.00 -0.98 21.46
N TYR A 120 5.80 -1.45 20.23
CA TYR A 120 6.75 -2.35 19.56
C TYR A 120 7.99 -1.59 19.08
N LYS A 121 9.08 -2.32 18.84
CA LYS A 121 10.34 -1.76 18.35
C LYS A 121 10.83 -2.62 17.19
N ASN A 122 11.32 -1.97 16.15
CA ASN A 122 11.97 -2.67 15.04
C ASN A 122 13.26 -3.31 15.52
N ASP A 123 13.54 -4.52 15.05
CA ASP A 123 14.82 -5.16 15.25
C ASP A 123 15.92 -4.48 14.39
N PRO A 124 17.09 -4.14 14.95
CA PRO A 124 18.16 -3.49 14.19
C PRO A 124 18.78 -4.36 13.09
N ILE A 125 18.71 -5.68 13.24
CA ILE A 125 19.32 -6.66 12.33
C ILE A 125 18.31 -7.03 11.23
N SER A 126 17.03 -7.16 11.59
CA SER A 126 15.93 -7.44 10.69
C SER A 126 14.81 -6.41 10.84
N PRO A 127 14.91 -5.23 10.21
CA PRO A 127 13.95 -4.13 10.39
C PRO A 127 12.52 -4.41 9.91
N CYS A 128 12.26 -5.58 9.33
CA CYS A 128 10.95 -6.09 8.96
C CYS A 128 10.22 -6.83 10.10
N VAL A 129 10.93 -7.12 11.20
CA VAL A 129 10.46 -7.72 12.46
C VAL A 129 10.46 -6.65 13.55
#